data_AF-A0A9D7EQI3-F1
#
_entry.id   AF-A0A9D7EQI3-F1
#
_cell.length_a   1.000
_cell.length_b   1.000
_cell.length_c   1.000
_cell.angle_alpha   90.00
_cell.angle_beta   90.00
_cell.angle_gamma   90.00
#
_symmetry.space_group_name_H-M   'P 1'
#
loop_
_entity.id
_entity.type
_entity.pdbx_description
1 polymer ?
#
loop_
_entity_poly.entity_id
_entity_poly.type
_entity_poly.pdbx_seq_one_letter_code
_entity_poly.pdbx_strand_id
1 'polypeptide(L)'
;MRERGVISDEVLAQATAEPVPERRFDLPFEAPHLAEYLRGKYQRNEKLESTIDRNLQNLAETKLQEFLRPLVNRGITNGAVVIIDNRNQAVRALVGSQEFFASSGSGQVNGAMGLRSPGSALKPFVYTLAIGNGLVSPRSLLFDVPVDYSGYKPVNYDEQFNGAVTVEDALIRSLNVPAVNMTAKLGGETFYTALKQGGISSLNKSWAKYGLPLALGGCEVSLLELTNLYATLANGGKYRPYRLLSTEAESEGKAIFDEGAAYIITEILSQLRRPELPTVWDAATNMPKVAWKTGTSLGKRDAWSIGYTPAFTVGVWVGNFDGKGNPSIVGAEVAAPILFSMFEALAAQEEARWFVQPNSVGMRQVCATSGMPATERCASTVDEMFIESISPNLPCTMHELILVDGATGERLCNHCRDGHKIAERVITHWPTQISTWMERNGFQVERIPEHNMHCALIGTGDAPMIVSPADNSQFKIRDGVKLDYQKILLDASVSNDTHTIYWFLNRKLIFTGDPSERVFITPTPGAHTLICMDDAGRSSQVTMTVKD
;
A
#
# COMPACT_ATOMS: atom_id res chain seq x y z
N MET A 1 -45.17 42.46 -47.08
CA MET A 1 -44.92 43.55 -46.09
C MET A 1 -44.85 44.91 -46.79
N ARG A 2 -44.06 45.04 -47.86
CA ARG A 2 -43.98 46.27 -48.68
C ARG A 2 -45.35 46.79 -49.15
N GLU A 3 -46.16 45.96 -49.81
CA GLU A 3 -47.49 46.36 -50.32
C GLU A 3 -48.50 46.78 -49.25
N ARG A 4 -48.22 46.44 -48.00
CA ARG A 4 -49.03 46.84 -46.84
C ARG A 4 -48.41 48.03 -46.08
N GLY A 5 -47.36 48.66 -46.62
CA GLY A 5 -46.67 49.80 -46.02
C GLY A 5 -45.84 49.48 -44.77
N VAL A 6 -45.56 48.20 -44.48
CA VAL A 6 -44.89 47.77 -43.25
C VAL A 6 -43.36 47.90 -43.34
N ILE A 7 -42.79 47.83 -44.54
CA ILE A 7 -41.35 48.00 -44.81
C ILE A 7 -41.17 48.90 -46.04
N SER A 8 -40.07 49.66 -46.10
CA SER A 8 -39.71 50.47 -47.28
C SER A 8 -39.13 49.60 -48.41
N ASP A 9 -39.07 50.16 -49.62
CA ASP A 9 -38.41 49.52 -50.77
C ASP A 9 -36.92 49.26 -50.52
N GLU A 10 -36.29 50.11 -49.72
CA GLU A 10 -34.88 50.01 -49.34
C GLU A 10 -34.62 48.81 -48.41
N VAL A 11 -35.50 48.61 -47.42
CA VAL A 11 -35.48 47.42 -46.54
C VAL A 11 -35.77 46.14 -47.33
N LEU A 12 -36.69 46.19 -48.31
CA LEU A 12 -36.94 45.06 -49.20
C LEU A 12 -35.71 44.72 -50.04
N ALA A 13 -35.04 45.71 -50.60
CA ALA A 13 -33.83 45.51 -51.40
C ALA A 13 -32.70 44.90 -50.58
N GLN A 14 -32.47 45.38 -49.35
CA GLN A 14 -31.49 44.82 -48.43
C GLN A 14 -31.84 43.38 -48.03
N ALA A 15 -33.08 43.12 -47.61
CA ALA A 15 -33.51 41.79 -47.18
C ALA A 15 -33.48 40.75 -48.32
N THR A 16 -33.70 41.16 -49.57
CA THR A 16 -33.65 40.27 -50.73
C THR A 16 -32.20 40.03 -51.20
N ALA A 17 -31.29 40.97 -50.91
CA ALA A 17 -29.87 40.83 -51.17
C ALA A 17 -29.13 40.02 -50.09
N GLU A 18 -29.72 39.87 -48.91
CA GLU A 18 -29.16 39.07 -47.82
C GLU A 18 -29.34 37.56 -48.13
N PRO A 19 -28.25 36.79 -48.28
CA PRO A 19 -28.34 35.36 -48.55
C PRO A 19 -28.93 34.63 -47.32
N VAL A 20 -29.98 33.84 -47.57
CA VAL A 20 -30.58 33.00 -46.51
C VAL A 20 -29.58 31.90 -46.14
N PRO A 21 -29.33 31.64 -44.84
CA PRO A 21 -28.47 30.53 -44.44
C PRO A 21 -28.96 29.21 -45.04
N GLU A 22 -28.17 28.61 -45.92
CA GLU A 22 -28.56 27.39 -46.65
C GLU A 22 -28.46 26.11 -45.80
N ARG A 23 -27.71 26.18 -44.70
CA ARG A 23 -27.53 25.06 -43.78
C ARG A 23 -27.52 25.49 -42.33
N ARG A 24 -28.06 24.63 -41.48
CA ARG A 24 -27.84 24.69 -40.04
C ARG A 24 -26.52 23.96 -39.75
N PHE A 25 -25.61 24.61 -39.02
CA PHE A 25 -24.43 23.92 -38.51
C PHE A 25 -24.84 22.99 -37.36
N ASP A 26 -24.21 21.82 -37.30
CA ASP A 26 -24.38 20.93 -36.16
C ASP A 26 -23.90 21.62 -34.89
N LEU A 27 -24.60 21.36 -33.78
CA LEU A 27 -24.14 21.82 -32.47
C LEU A 27 -22.83 21.11 -32.12
N PRO A 28 -21.86 21.80 -31.50
CA PRO A 28 -20.62 21.18 -31.05
C PRO A 28 -20.90 19.97 -30.14
N PHE A 29 -20.21 18.86 -30.37
CA PHE A 29 -20.40 17.59 -29.67
C PHE A 29 -19.07 17.06 -29.12
N GLU A 30 -18.45 17.81 -28.21
CA GLU A 30 -17.03 17.65 -27.86
C GLU A 30 -16.80 16.89 -26.56
N ALA A 31 -17.76 16.88 -25.62
CA ALA A 31 -17.63 16.17 -24.34
C ALA A 31 -18.95 15.46 -23.98
N PRO A 32 -19.44 14.54 -24.83
CA PRO A 32 -20.80 14.04 -24.74
C PRO A 32 -21.07 13.21 -23.47
N HIS A 33 -20.08 12.46 -22.98
CA HIS A 33 -20.21 11.71 -21.73
C HIS A 33 -20.38 12.62 -20.51
N LEU A 34 -19.64 13.75 -20.46
CA LEU A 34 -19.82 14.73 -19.39
C LEU A 34 -21.14 15.48 -19.55
N ALA A 35 -21.50 15.89 -20.76
CA ALA A 35 -22.75 16.59 -21.03
C ALA A 35 -23.96 15.75 -20.59
N GLU A 36 -23.97 14.45 -20.90
CA GLU A 36 -25.00 13.51 -20.48
C GLU A 36 -25.04 13.35 -18.95
N TYR A 37 -23.87 13.24 -18.30
CA TYR A 37 -23.76 13.17 -16.85
C TYR A 37 -24.30 14.43 -16.15
N LEU A 38 -23.92 15.61 -16.61
CA LEU A 38 -24.40 16.89 -16.07
C LEU A 38 -25.90 17.08 -16.31
N ARG A 39 -26.41 16.68 -17.49
CA ARG A 39 -27.84 16.71 -17.79
C ARG A 39 -28.67 15.87 -16.82
N GLY A 40 -28.13 14.75 -16.33
CA GLY A 40 -28.78 13.91 -15.32
C GLY A 40 -28.75 14.50 -13.91
N LYS A 41 -27.83 15.44 -13.63
CA LYS A 41 -27.60 16.02 -12.30
C LYS A 41 -28.25 17.40 -12.10
N TYR A 42 -28.37 18.20 -13.15
CA TYR A 42 -28.82 19.59 -13.11
C TYR A 42 -30.14 19.80 -13.88
N GLN A 43 -30.80 20.94 -13.65
CA GLN A 43 -32.09 21.25 -14.28
C GLN A 43 -31.92 21.61 -15.76
N ARG A 44 -32.91 21.27 -16.60
CA ARG A 44 -32.83 21.41 -18.07
C ARG A 44 -32.63 22.83 -18.63
N ASN A 45 -32.83 23.88 -17.82
CA ASN A 45 -32.78 25.28 -18.27
C ASN A 45 -31.60 26.07 -17.69
N GLU A 46 -30.65 25.40 -17.01
CA GLU A 46 -29.46 26.03 -16.48
C GLU A 46 -28.35 26.05 -17.55
N LYS A 47 -27.72 27.22 -17.76
CA LYS A 47 -26.47 27.30 -18.53
C LYS A 47 -25.34 26.82 -17.62
N LEU A 48 -24.76 25.67 -17.93
CA LEU A 48 -23.63 25.11 -17.21
C LEU A 48 -22.34 25.38 -17.97
N GLU A 49 -21.35 25.94 -17.29
CA GLU A 49 -20.00 26.12 -17.82
C GLU A 49 -19.11 25.07 -17.17
N SER A 50 -18.63 24.11 -17.97
CA SER A 50 -17.76 23.04 -17.48
C SER A 50 -16.31 23.48 -17.39
N THR A 51 -15.50 22.69 -16.69
CA THR A 51 -14.04 22.89 -16.60
C THR A 51 -13.24 22.29 -17.75
N ILE A 52 -13.93 21.62 -18.70
CA ILE A 52 -13.31 20.89 -19.80
C ILE A 52 -12.51 21.83 -20.68
N ASP A 53 -11.26 21.44 -20.94
CA ASP A 53 -10.45 22.04 -21.98
C ASP A 53 -10.69 21.26 -23.28
N ARG A 54 -11.18 21.97 -24.30
CA ARG A 54 -11.50 21.39 -25.61
C ARG A 54 -10.32 20.65 -26.25
N ASN A 55 -9.12 21.21 -26.15
CA ASN A 55 -7.93 20.63 -26.79
C ASN A 55 -7.51 19.35 -26.06
N LEU A 56 -7.54 19.37 -24.72
CA LEU A 56 -7.23 18.19 -23.91
C LEU A 56 -8.27 17.09 -24.04
N GLN A 57 -9.55 17.44 -24.16
CA GLN A 57 -10.63 16.49 -24.44
C GLN A 57 -10.41 15.78 -25.79
N ASN A 58 -10.21 16.55 -26.87
CA ASN A 58 -9.97 16.00 -28.20
C ASN A 58 -8.70 15.14 -28.27
N LEU A 59 -7.64 15.57 -27.59
CA LEU A 59 -6.40 14.81 -27.45
C LEU A 59 -6.66 13.47 -26.76
N ALA A 60 -7.38 13.50 -25.63
CA ALA A 60 -7.68 12.31 -24.85
C ALA A 60 -8.52 11.29 -25.64
N GLU A 61 -9.53 11.74 -26.38
CA GLU A 61 -10.35 10.90 -27.25
C GLU A 61 -9.52 10.28 -28.37
N THR A 62 -8.71 11.09 -29.06
CA THR A 62 -7.85 10.64 -30.17
C THR A 62 -6.88 9.56 -29.72
N LYS A 63 -6.15 9.80 -28.62
CA LYS A 63 -5.19 8.84 -28.08
C LYS A 63 -5.86 7.58 -27.56
N LEU A 64 -7.00 7.69 -26.88
CA LEU A 64 -7.74 6.52 -26.44
C LEU A 64 -8.15 5.64 -27.63
N GLN A 65 -8.70 6.25 -28.68
CA GLN A 65 -9.12 5.53 -29.89
C GLN A 65 -7.94 4.87 -30.62
N GLU A 66 -6.82 5.59 -30.78
CA GLU A 66 -5.59 5.11 -31.43
C GLU A 66 -5.09 3.81 -30.79
N PHE A 67 -4.96 3.79 -29.47
CA PHE A 67 -4.43 2.65 -28.73
C PHE A 67 -5.44 1.50 -28.54
N LEU A 68 -6.74 1.79 -28.48
CA LEU A 68 -7.76 0.74 -28.36
C LEU A 68 -8.02 0.00 -29.67
N ARG A 69 -7.89 0.68 -30.83
CA ARG A 69 -8.15 0.08 -32.14
C ARG A 69 -7.48 -1.29 -32.38
N PRO A 70 -6.17 -1.50 -32.10
CA PRO A 70 -5.56 -2.82 -32.23
C PRO A 70 -6.02 -3.83 -31.16
N LEU A 71 -6.48 -3.36 -30.00
CA LEU A 71 -6.92 -4.20 -28.89
C LEU A 71 -8.34 -4.78 -29.08
N VAL A 72 -9.18 -4.12 -29.89
CA VAL A 72 -10.53 -4.61 -30.23
C VAL A 72 -10.48 -6.01 -30.83
N ASN A 73 -9.53 -6.26 -31.75
CA ASN A 73 -9.33 -7.58 -32.37
C ASN A 73 -8.85 -8.66 -31.38
N ARG A 74 -8.36 -8.24 -30.21
CA ARG A 74 -7.95 -9.13 -29.11
C ARG A 74 -9.07 -9.32 -28.08
N GLY A 75 -10.27 -8.78 -28.29
CA GLY A 75 -11.39 -8.90 -27.37
C GLY A 75 -11.35 -7.92 -26.18
N ILE A 76 -10.68 -6.78 -26.35
CA ILE A 76 -10.67 -5.65 -25.40
C ILE A 76 -11.27 -4.45 -26.11
N THR A 77 -12.46 -4.03 -25.69
CA THR A 77 -13.32 -3.21 -26.54
C THR A 77 -13.61 -1.82 -25.99
N ASN A 78 -13.26 -1.55 -24.73
CA ASN A 78 -13.59 -0.29 -24.08
C ASN A 78 -12.40 0.30 -23.31
N GLY A 79 -12.45 1.61 -23.12
CA GLY A 79 -11.56 2.32 -22.22
C GLY A 79 -12.10 3.71 -21.88
N ALA A 80 -11.47 4.38 -20.93
CA ALA A 80 -11.84 5.69 -20.45
C ALA A 80 -10.60 6.47 -19.99
N VAL A 81 -10.67 7.80 -20.06
CA VAL A 81 -9.57 8.70 -19.66
C VAL A 81 -10.14 9.86 -18.84
N VAL A 82 -9.44 10.22 -17.77
CA VAL A 82 -9.70 11.43 -16.97
C VAL A 82 -8.40 12.21 -16.85
N ILE A 83 -8.45 13.52 -17.06
CA ILE A 83 -7.34 14.46 -16.82
C ILE A 83 -7.79 15.50 -15.80
N ILE A 84 -7.05 15.62 -14.70
CA ILE A 84 -7.28 16.60 -13.62
C ILE A 84 -6.10 17.57 -13.59
N ASP A 85 -6.38 18.87 -13.55
CA ASP A 85 -5.42 19.92 -13.25
C ASP A 85 -5.18 19.99 -11.73
N ASN A 86 -3.98 19.66 -11.28
CA ASN A 86 -3.65 19.54 -9.86
C ASN A 86 -3.67 20.88 -9.13
N ARG A 87 -3.57 22.01 -9.84
CA ARG A 87 -3.50 23.35 -9.22
C ARG A 87 -4.83 23.75 -8.58
N ASN A 88 -5.93 23.39 -9.24
CA ASN A 88 -7.28 23.81 -8.87
C ASN A 88 -8.35 22.71 -8.98
N GLN A 89 -7.91 21.47 -9.15
CA GLN A 89 -8.71 20.24 -9.16
C GLN A 89 -9.79 20.21 -10.24
N ALA A 90 -9.62 21.03 -11.28
CA ALA A 90 -10.53 21.07 -12.40
C ALA A 90 -10.33 19.85 -13.31
N VAL A 91 -11.41 19.15 -13.64
CA VAL A 91 -11.39 18.08 -14.64
C VAL A 91 -11.31 18.72 -16.01
N ARG A 92 -10.17 18.53 -16.69
CA ARG A 92 -9.88 19.10 -18.00
C ARG A 92 -10.31 18.22 -19.16
N ALA A 93 -10.33 16.90 -18.96
CA ALA A 93 -10.88 15.95 -19.91
C ALA A 93 -11.60 14.81 -19.18
N LEU A 94 -12.73 14.38 -19.71
CA LEU A 94 -13.48 13.21 -19.26
C LEU A 94 -14.00 12.45 -20.47
N VAL A 95 -13.30 11.38 -20.82
CA VAL A 95 -13.63 10.50 -21.94
C VAL A 95 -14.20 9.21 -21.37
N GLY A 96 -15.49 8.98 -21.59
CA GLY A 96 -16.19 7.82 -21.03
C GLY A 96 -16.01 6.52 -21.83
N SER A 97 -15.69 6.64 -23.12
CA SER A 97 -15.58 5.52 -24.06
C SER A 97 -14.77 5.93 -25.28
N GLN A 98 -14.29 4.97 -26.07
CA GLN A 98 -13.43 5.20 -27.24
C GLN A 98 -14.10 5.99 -28.37
N GLU A 99 -15.42 5.88 -28.50
CA GLU A 99 -16.20 6.53 -29.55
C GLU A 99 -17.67 6.55 -29.12
N PHE A 100 -18.28 7.73 -29.04
CA PHE A 100 -19.63 7.88 -28.50
C PHE A 100 -20.71 7.17 -29.33
N PHE A 101 -20.56 7.20 -30.66
CA PHE A 101 -21.50 6.59 -31.61
C PHE A 101 -21.07 5.22 -32.12
N ALA A 102 -20.17 4.54 -31.40
CA ALA A 102 -19.72 3.20 -31.76
C ALA A 102 -20.91 2.26 -32.01
N SER A 103 -20.90 1.57 -33.16
CA SER A 103 -21.99 0.69 -33.61
C SER A 103 -22.25 -0.52 -32.70
N SER A 104 -21.33 -0.80 -31.77
CA SER A 104 -21.53 -1.80 -30.71
C SER A 104 -22.55 -1.38 -29.63
N GLY A 105 -23.01 -0.13 -29.63
CA GLY A 105 -23.97 0.42 -28.66
C GLY A 105 -23.39 0.73 -27.28
N SER A 106 -22.12 0.37 -27.04
CA SER A 106 -21.42 0.61 -25.77
C SER A 106 -20.72 1.97 -25.68
N GLY A 107 -20.68 2.72 -26.78
CA GLY A 107 -20.02 4.03 -26.89
C GLY A 107 -20.57 5.10 -25.94
N GLN A 108 -21.86 5.03 -25.61
CA GLN A 108 -22.52 6.01 -24.75
C GLN A 108 -22.29 5.75 -23.24
N VAL A 109 -21.79 4.56 -22.89
CA VAL A 109 -21.48 4.22 -21.50
C VAL A 109 -20.33 5.11 -21.01
N ASN A 110 -20.55 5.81 -19.91
CA ASN A 110 -19.51 6.62 -19.28
C ASN A 110 -18.64 5.76 -18.34
N GLY A 111 -17.62 5.12 -18.91
CA GLY A 111 -16.64 4.33 -18.17
C GLY A 111 -15.85 5.11 -17.13
N ALA A 112 -15.70 6.43 -17.29
CA ALA A 112 -15.02 7.27 -16.29
C ALA A 112 -15.78 7.34 -14.94
N MET A 113 -17.11 7.18 -14.99
CA MET A 113 -17.99 7.10 -13.82
C MET A 113 -18.32 5.65 -13.42
N GLY A 114 -17.94 4.66 -14.24
CA GLY A 114 -18.24 3.26 -14.03
C GLY A 114 -17.48 2.69 -12.83
N LEU A 115 -18.18 2.02 -11.92
CA LEU A 115 -17.57 1.37 -10.77
C LEU A 115 -16.89 0.07 -11.19
N ARG A 116 -15.58 -0.03 -10.94
CA ARG A 116 -14.73 -1.16 -11.33
C ARG A 116 -13.69 -1.46 -10.26
N SER A 117 -13.18 -2.68 -10.23
CA SER A 117 -12.15 -3.06 -9.25
C SER A 117 -10.82 -2.37 -9.60
N PRO A 118 -10.24 -1.53 -8.72
CA PRO A 118 -8.98 -0.82 -9.00
C PRO A 118 -7.75 -1.75 -8.97
N GLY A 119 -7.93 -3.00 -8.52
CA GLY A 119 -6.83 -3.93 -8.30
C GLY A 119 -5.72 -3.33 -7.44
N SER A 120 -4.47 -3.52 -7.87
CA SER A 120 -3.27 -3.02 -7.19
C SER A 120 -3.10 -1.49 -7.19
N ALA A 121 -3.97 -0.73 -7.85
CA ALA A 121 -3.87 0.74 -7.88
C ALA A 121 -4.13 1.39 -6.51
N LEU A 122 -4.59 0.64 -5.50
CA LEU A 122 -4.76 1.16 -4.14
C LEU A 122 -3.51 1.04 -3.24
N LYS A 123 -2.51 0.25 -3.65
CA LYS A 123 -1.30 -0.02 -2.84
C LYS A 123 -0.51 1.23 -2.44
N PRO A 124 -0.33 2.26 -3.29
CA PRO A 124 0.40 3.47 -2.89
C PRO A 124 -0.16 4.09 -1.61
N PHE A 125 -1.48 4.09 -1.43
CA PHE A 125 -2.13 4.69 -0.26
C PHE A 125 -1.92 3.87 1.01
N VAL A 126 -1.81 2.54 0.91
CA VAL A 126 -1.41 1.68 2.05
C VAL A 126 -0.02 2.09 2.54
N TYR A 127 0.94 2.20 1.63
CA TYR A 127 2.31 2.55 1.99
C TYR A 127 2.46 4.02 2.41
N THR A 128 1.70 4.94 1.81
CA THR A 128 1.67 6.35 2.23
C THR A 128 1.24 6.46 3.69
N LEU A 129 0.17 5.75 4.08
CA LEU A 129 -0.28 5.71 5.48
C LEU A 129 0.74 5.03 6.38
N ALA A 130 1.31 3.90 5.95
CA ALA A 130 2.28 3.18 6.77
C ALA A 130 3.53 4.01 7.07
N ILE A 131 4.04 4.76 6.08
CA ILE A 131 5.16 5.68 6.24
C ILE A 131 4.77 6.87 7.12
N GLY A 132 3.62 7.49 6.86
CA GLY A 132 3.13 8.65 7.64
C GLY A 132 2.78 8.33 9.09
N ASN A 133 2.47 7.07 9.41
CA ASN A 133 2.25 6.59 10.78
C ASN A 133 3.52 6.04 11.45
N GLY A 134 4.68 6.17 10.81
CA GLY A 134 5.96 5.72 11.37
C GLY A 134 6.09 4.19 11.50
N LEU A 135 5.30 3.41 10.77
CA LEU A 135 5.35 1.94 10.84
C LEU A 135 6.52 1.35 10.06
N VAL A 136 6.93 2.05 8.99
CA VAL A 136 7.98 1.69 8.05
C VAL A 136 8.57 2.93 7.37
N SER A 137 9.70 2.75 6.70
CA SER A 137 10.38 3.69 5.79
C SER A 137 10.70 2.95 4.47
N PRO A 138 11.11 3.63 3.38
CA PRO A 138 11.31 3.02 2.06
C PRO A 138 12.13 1.73 2.01
N ARG A 139 13.19 1.63 2.82
CA ARG A 139 14.09 0.48 2.90
C ARG A 139 13.67 -0.54 3.95
N SER A 140 12.67 -0.26 4.79
CA SER A 140 12.20 -1.19 5.81
C SER A 140 11.87 -2.56 5.23
N LEU A 141 12.32 -3.62 5.90
CA LEU A 141 12.13 -4.99 5.47
C LEU A 141 10.67 -5.42 5.62
N LEU A 142 10.10 -5.93 4.54
CA LEU A 142 8.77 -6.55 4.46
C LEU A 142 8.91 -8.03 4.09
N PHE A 143 7.92 -8.82 4.50
CA PHE A 143 7.90 -10.25 4.25
C PHE A 143 6.91 -10.58 3.14
N ASP A 144 7.45 -11.13 2.06
CA ASP A 144 6.73 -11.72 0.94
C ASP A 144 6.88 -13.25 1.00
N VAL A 145 6.24 -13.85 2.01
CA VAL A 145 6.23 -15.29 2.28
C VAL A 145 4.79 -15.75 2.52
N PRO A 146 4.49 -17.06 2.44
CA PRO A 146 3.13 -17.55 2.68
C PRO A 146 2.58 -17.13 4.05
N VAL A 147 1.35 -16.60 4.06
CA VAL A 147 0.63 -16.16 5.26
C VAL A 147 -0.84 -16.60 5.19
N ASP A 148 -1.46 -16.77 6.36
CA ASP A 148 -2.86 -17.16 6.50
C ASP A 148 -3.58 -16.24 7.49
N TYR A 149 -4.55 -15.47 6.99
CA TYR A 149 -5.44 -14.63 7.78
C TYR A 149 -6.80 -15.32 7.92
N SER A 150 -6.86 -16.32 8.81
CA SER A 150 -8.10 -17.05 9.13
C SER A 150 -8.81 -17.61 7.89
N GLY A 151 -8.05 -18.20 6.97
CA GLY A 151 -8.53 -18.77 5.70
C GLY A 151 -8.24 -17.89 4.48
N TYR A 152 -7.90 -16.61 4.67
CA TYR A 152 -7.49 -15.74 3.56
C TYR A 152 -5.96 -15.82 3.34
N LYS A 153 -5.58 -16.38 2.19
CA LYS A 153 -4.18 -16.62 1.78
C LYS A 153 -3.86 -15.80 0.53
N PRO A 154 -3.37 -14.57 0.66
CA PRO A 154 -2.99 -13.76 -0.51
C PRO A 154 -1.81 -14.39 -1.23
N VAL A 155 -1.78 -14.26 -2.56
CA VAL A 155 -0.66 -14.66 -3.42
C VAL A 155 -0.29 -13.51 -4.35
N ASN A 156 0.96 -13.47 -4.81
CA ASN A 156 1.39 -12.52 -5.83
C ASN A 156 0.81 -12.88 -7.20
N TYR A 157 0.90 -11.94 -8.14
CA TYR A 157 0.35 -12.10 -9.48
C TYR A 157 1.01 -13.26 -10.26
N ASP A 158 2.29 -13.50 -10.03
CA ASP A 158 3.08 -14.60 -10.58
C ASP A 158 3.01 -15.88 -9.73
N GLU A 159 2.20 -15.88 -8.67
CA GLU A 159 2.06 -16.97 -7.69
C GLU A 159 3.38 -17.33 -6.96
N GLN A 160 4.41 -16.48 -7.06
CA GLN A 160 5.70 -16.69 -6.41
C GLN A 160 5.84 -15.81 -5.16
N PHE A 161 6.73 -16.22 -4.27
CA PHE A 161 7.09 -15.48 -3.06
C PHE A 161 8.55 -15.03 -3.21
N ASN A 162 8.88 -13.85 -2.69
CA ASN A 162 10.20 -13.24 -2.85
C ASN A 162 11.00 -13.21 -1.54
N GLY A 163 10.47 -13.75 -0.45
CA GLY A 163 11.16 -13.75 0.83
C GLY A 163 11.16 -12.36 1.45
N ALA A 164 12.34 -11.78 1.60
CA ALA A 164 12.51 -10.46 2.21
C ALA A 164 12.66 -9.38 1.12
N VAL A 165 11.83 -8.35 1.18
CA VAL A 165 11.80 -7.25 0.19
C VAL A 165 11.67 -5.91 0.91
N THR A 166 12.13 -4.81 0.31
CA THR A 166 11.92 -3.47 0.89
C THR A 166 10.50 -2.94 0.59
N VAL A 167 10.07 -1.89 1.29
CA VAL A 167 8.81 -1.17 0.97
C VAL A 167 8.85 -0.62 -0.46
N GLU A 168 9.97 -0.01 -0.83
CA GLU A 168 10.24 0.50 -2.18
C GLU A 168 10.10 -0.61 -3.22
N ASP A 169 10.82 -1.73 -3.06
CA ASP A 169 10.76 -2.86 -4.00
C ASP A 169 9.34 -3.45 -4.10
N ALA A 170 8.67 -3.64 -2.96
CA ALA A 170 7.32 -4.19 -2.91
C ALA A 170 6.31 -3.30 -3.64
N LEU A 171 6.46 -1.98 -3.57
CA LEU A 171 5.57 -1.04 -4.26
C LEU A 171 5.90 -0.96 -5.76
N ILE A 172 7.18 -0.87 -6.12
CA ILE A 172 7.66 -0.84 -7.51
C ILE A 172 7.16 -2.07 -8.26
N ARG A 173 7.46 -3.26 -7.71
CA ARG A 173 7.06 -4.57 -8.26
C ARG A 173 5.59 -4.91 -8.00
N SER A 174 4.89 -4.05 -7.27
CA SER A 174 3.47 -4.19 -6.97
C SER A 174 3.10 -5.54 -6.33
N LEU A 175 3.89 -6.01 -5.35
CA LEU A 175 3.65 -7.29 -4.65
C LEU A 175 2.37 -7.24 -3.82
N ASN A 176 1.61 -8.34 -3.80
CA ASN A 176 0.32 -8.45 -3.12
C ASN A 176 0.50 -8.73 -1.62
N VAL A 177 1.34 -9.70 -1.28
CA VAL A 177 1.44 -10.19 0.11
C VAL A 177 2.00 -9.12 1.05
N PRO A 178 3.08 -8.38 0.72
CA PRO A 178 3.55 -7.28 1.57
C PRO A 178 2.51 -6.18 1.77
N ALA A 179 1.72 -5.87 0.74
CA ALA A 179 0.67 -4.85 0.85
C ALA A 179 -0.48 -5.29 1.78
N VAL A 180 -0.88 -6.57 1.72
CA VAL A 180 -1.87 -7.14 2.64
C VAL A 180 -1.33 -7.17 4.08
N ASN A 181 -0.08 -7.63 4.26
CA ASN A 181 0.58 -7.63 5.56
C ASN A 181 0.67 -6.22 6.16
N MET A 182 0.98 -5.22 5.32
CA MET A 182 1.02 -3.84 5.76
C MET A 182 -0.35 -3.30 6.14
N THR A 183 -1.40 -3.66 5.39
CA THR A 183 -2.78 -3.28 5.70
C THR A 183 -3.23 -3.88 7.04
N ALA A 184 -2.85 -5.14 7.31
CA ALA A 184 -3.11 -5.78 8.59
C ALA A 184 -2.36 -5.07 9.74
N LYS A 185 -1.08 -4.72 9.53
CA LYS A 185 -0.25 -4.01 10.52
C LYS A 185 -0.76 -2.59 10.83
N LEU A 186 -1.21 -1.86 9.81
CA LEU A 186 -1.75 -0.49 9.93
C LEU A 186 -3.08 -0.44 10.69
N GLY A 187 -3.82 -1.56 10.71
CA GLY A 187 -5.23 -1.59 11.08
C GLY A 187 -6.09 -1.17 9.88
N GLY A 188 -6.81 -2.12 9.31
CA GLY A 188 -7.51 -1.88 8.04
C GLY A 188 -8.63 -0.85 8.09
N GLU A 189 -9.17 -0.53 9.28
CA GLU A 189 -10.11 0.59 9.46
C GLU A 189 -9.46 1.95 9.18
N THR A 190 -8.18 2.12 9.52
CA THR A 190 -7.39 3.33 9.21
C THR A 190 -7.32 3.52 7.70
N PHE A 191 -6.99 2.45 6.96
CA PHE A 191 -6.92 2.48 5.51
C PHE A 191 -8.27 2.78 4.86
N TYR A 192 -9.32 2.07 5.28
CA TYR A 192 -10.69 2.30 4.81
C TYR A 192 -11.15 3.75 5.04
N THR A 193 -10.88 4.29 6.22
CA THR A 193 -11.26 5.66 6.59
C THR A 193 -10.53 6.68 5.73
N ALA A 194 -9.23 6.49 5.50
CA ALA A 194 -8.44 7.37 4.65
C ALA A 194 -8.98 7.38 3.20
N LEU A 195 -9.33 6.21 2.63
CA LEU A 195 -9.92 6.14 1.29
C LEU A 195 -11.25 6.92 1.19
N LYS A 196 -12.12 6.80 2.21
CA LYS A 196 -13.36 7.57 2.26
C LYS A 196 -13.11 9.08 2.37
N GLN A 197 -12.17 9.48 3.22
CA GLN A 197 -11.81 10.89 3.38
C GLN A 197 -11.15 11.45 2.11
N GLY A 198 -10.47 10.61 1.33
CA GLY A 198 -9.91 10.91 0.01
C GLY A 198 -10.92 10.81 -1.14
N GLY A 199 -12.22 10.82 -0.85
CA GLY A 199 -13.26 10.98 -1.87
C GLY A 199 -13.68 9.70 -2.59
N ILE A 200 -13.25 8.51 -2.14
CA ILE A 200 -13.78 7.24 -2.66
C ILE A 200 -15.17 6.98 -2.05
N SER A 201 -16.17 7.67 -2.60
CA SER A 201 -17.56 7.63 -2.13
C SER A 201 -18.25 6.29 -2.43
N SER A 202 -17.75 5.56 -3.42
CA SER A 202 -18.19 4.22 -3.81
C SER A 202 -18.01 3.14 -2.73
N LEU A 203 -17.22 3.41 -1.67
CA LEU A 203 -17.07 2.50 -0.52
C LEU A 203 -18.34 2.49 0.34
N ASN A 204 -19.33 1.69 -0.08
CA ASN A 204 -20.66 1.64 0.52
C ASN A 204 -20.85 0.51 1.55
N LYS A 205 -19.88 -0.39 1.73
CA LYS A 205 -19.90 -1.45 2.75
C LYS A 205 -19.00 -1.08 3.94
N SER A 206 -19.19 -1.76 5.08
CA SER A 206 -18.31 -1.60 6.25
C SER A 206 -16.95 -2.27 6.02
N TRP A 207 -15.93 -1.86 6.78
CA TRP A 207 -14.62 -2.52 6.81
C TRP A 207 -14.76 -4.04 7.01
N ALA A 208 -15.59 -4.48 7.95
CA ALA A 208 -15.85 -5.90 8.22
C ALA A 208 -16.32 -6.70 7.00
N LYS A 209 -16.93 -6.07 6.00
CA LYS A 209 -17.34 -6.71 4.73
C LYS A 209 -16.27 -6.66 3.66
N TYR A 210 -15.45 -5.62 3.62
CA TYR A 210 -14.36 -5.52 2.63
C TYR A 210 -13.14 -6.34 3.04
N GLY A 211 -12.73 -6.24 4.30
CA GLY A 211 -11.57 -6.92 4.87
C GLY A 211 -10.26 -6.56 4.19
N LEU A 212 -9.22 -7.35 4.50
CA LEU A 212 -7.87 -7.22 3.92
C LEU A 212 -7.83 -7.21 2.37
N PRO A 213 -8.73 -7.91 1.63
CA PRO A 213 -8.78 -7.80 0.17
C PRO A 213 -8.95 -6.37 -0.37
N LEU A 214 -9.44 -5.42 0.44
CA LEU A 214 -9.53 -4.01 0.05
C LEU A 214 -8.21 -3.44 -0.50
N ALA A 215 -7.08 -3.80 0.11
CA ALA A 215 -5.75 -3.36 -0.31
C ALA A 215 -5.36 -3.81 -1.73
N LEU A 216 -5.99 -4.88 -2.21
CA LEU A 216 -5.79 -5.44 -3.55
C LEU A 216 -6.93 -5.07 -4.50
N GLY A 217 -7.78 -4.10 -4.12
CA GLY A 217 -8.92 -3.69 -4.94
C GLY A 217 -10.13 -4.60 -4.82
N GLY A 218 -10.33 -5.26 -3.68
CA GLY A 218 -11.57 -5.97 -3.32
C GLY A 218 -12.80 -5.05 -3.10
N CYS A 219 -12.83 -3.91 -3.78
CA CYS A 219 -13.88 -2.92 -3.81
C CYS A 219 -14.07 -2.42 -5.25
N GLU A 220 -15.04 -1.55 -5.47
CA GLU A 220 -15.25 -0.91 -6.77
C GLU A 220 -15.12 0.61 -6.62
N VAL A 221 -14.45 1.26 -7.56
CA VAL A 221 -14.23 2.72 -7.60
C VAL A 221 -14.44 3.22 -9.02
N SER A 222 -14.84 4.48 -9.16
CA SER A 222 -14.84 5.12 -10.49
C SER A 222 -13.43 5.59 -10.86
N LEU A 223 -13.17 5.72 -12.17
CA LEU A 223 -11.92 6.29 -12.66
C LEU A 223 -11.74 7.72 -12.17
N LEU A 224 -12.80 8.51 -12.15
CA LEU A 224 -12.76 9.90 -11.68
C LEU A 224 -12.34 9.99 -10.20
N GLU A 225 -12.96 9.20 -9.32
CA GLU A 225 -12.61 9.18 -7.89
C GLU A 225 -11.17 8.73 -7.68
N LEU A 226 -10.74 7.64 -8.35
CA LEU A 226 -9.37 7.13 -8.20
C LEU A 226 -8.35 8.14 -8.72
N THR A 227 -8.60 8.78 -9.87
CA THR A 227 -7.73 9.83 -10.43
C THR A 227 -7.61 11.00 -9.45
N ASN A 228 -8.70 11.42 -8.82
CA ASN A 228 -8.66 12.48 -7.83
C ASN A 228 -7.93 12.08 -6.52
N LEU A 229 -8.00 10.81 -6.13
CA LEU A 229 -7.22 10.30 -5.00
C LEU A 229 -5.71 10.31 -5.31
N TYR A 230 -5.29 10.04 -6.55
CA TYR A 230 -3.90 10.24 -6.97
C TYR A 230 -3.51 11.72 -7.05
N ALA A 231 -4.42 12.61 -7.48
CA ALA A 231 -4.21 14.05 -7.42
C ALA A 231 -3.97 14.53 -5.98
N THR A 232 -4.50 13.83 -4.98
CA THR A 232 -4.21 14.10 -3.57
C THR A 232 -2.73 13.85 -3.22
N LEU A 233 -2.08 12.83 -3.78
CA LEU A 233 -0.64 12.62 -3.61
C LEU A 233 0.15 13.75 -4.28
N ALA A 234 -0.23 14.15 -5.49
CA ALA A 234 0.37 15.30 -6.18
C ALA A 234 0.23 16.61 -5.38
N ASN A 235 -0.80 16.73 -4.55
CA ASN A 235 -1.03 17.89 -3.68
C ASN A 235 -0.49 17.71 -2.26
N GLY A 236 0.59 16.92 -2.09
CA GLY A 236 1.26 16.74 -0.81
C GLY A 236 0.38 16.09 0.26
N GLY A 237 -0.55 15.22 -0.15
CA GLY A 237 -1.45 14.52 0.76
C GLY A 237 -2.73 15.28 1.13
N LYS A 238 -3.00 16.43 0.50
CA LYS A 238 -4.22 17.23 0.73
C LYS A 238 -5.31 16.89 -0.27
N TYR A 239 -6.38 16.25 0.20
CA TYR A 239 -7.55 15.96 -0.60
C TYR A 239 -8.34 17.22 -0.90
N ARG A 240 -8.67 17.43 -2.17
CA ARG A 240 -9.56 18.47 -2.65
C ARG A 240 -10.61 17.82 -3.55
N PRO A 241 -11.91 18.17 -3.44
CA PRO A 241 -12.92 17.67 -4.37
C PRO A 241 -12.58 18.08 -5.80
N TYR A 242 -12.77 17.17 -6.76
CA TYR A 242 -12.67 17.50 -8.17
C TYR A 242 -13.78 18.49 -8.56
N ARG A 243 -13.51 19.32 -9.56
CA ARG A 243 -14.47 20.27 -10.14
C ARG A 243 -14.82 19.89 -11.57
N LEU A 244 -16.10 19.86 -11.88
CA LEU A 244 -16.66 19.66 -13.22
C LEU A 244 -17.20 20.96 -13.81
N LEU A 245 -17.56 21.93 -12.96
CA LEU A 245 -18.09 23.23 -13.36
C LEU A 245 -17.14 24.37 -12.96
N SER A 246 -17.05 25.40 -13.79
CA SER A 246 -16.25 26.60 -13.52
C SER A 246 -16.75 27.37 -12.29
N THR A 247 -18.04 27.22 -11.95
CA THR A 247 -18.69 27.85 -10.81
C THR A 247 -18.45 27.14 -9.48
N GLU A 248 -17.95 25.90 -9.50
CA GLU A 248 -17.59 25.19 -8.27
C GLU A 248 -16.38 25.87 -7.62
N ALA A 249 -16.47 26.15 -6.32
CA ALA A 249 -15.40 26.85 -5.60
C ALA A 249 -14.17 25.97 -5.43
N GLU A 250 -12.99 26.58 -5.50
CA GLU A 250 -11.74 25.91 -5.13
C GLU A 250 -11.74 25.60 -3.63
N SER A 251 -11.19 24.44 -3.27
CA SER A 251 -11.08 24.01 -1.88
C SER A 251 -9.64 24.16 -1.42
N GLU A 252 -9.44 24.66 -0.20
CA GLU A 252 -8.12 24.67 0.45
C GLU A 252 -7.58 23.23 0.63
N GLY A 253 -8.50 22.27 0.73
CA GLY A 253 -8.23 20.85 0.88
C GLY A 253 -8.10 20.41 2.33
N LYS A 254 -8.17 19.09 2.53
CA LYS A 254 -8.02 18.44 3.82
C LYS A 254 -6.81 17.50 3.78
N ALA A 255 -5.86 17.66 4.70
CA ALA A 255 -4.76 16.72 4.84
C ALA A 255 -5.31 15.34 5.22
N ILE A 256 -5.07 14.34 4.37
CA ILE A 256 -5.42 12.93 4.60
C ILE A 256 -4.18 12.03 4.67
N PHE A 257 -3.08 12.47 4.08
CA PHE A 257 -1.78 11.84 4.17
C PHE A 257 -0.75 12.84 4.68
N ASP A 258 0.29 12.34 5.34
CA ASP A 258 1.44 13.14 5.71
C ASP A 258 2.17 13.64 4.44
N GLU A 259 2.61 14.89 4.44
CA GLU A 259 3.23 15.54 3.28
C GLU A 259 4.57 14.89 2.91
N GLY A 260 5.39 14.54 3.91
CA GLY A 260 6.65 13.83 3.70
C GLY A 260 6.42 12.41 3.18
N ALA A 261 5.41 11.72 3.69
CA ALA A 261 5.04 10.39 3.21
C ALA A 261 4.53 10.42 1.77
N ALA A 262 3.70 11.42 1.42
CA ALA A 262 3.24 11.63 0.05
C ALA A 262 4.43 11.86 -0.90
N TYR A 263 5.36 12.74 -0.53
CA TYR A 263 6.58 13.01 -1.31
C TYR A 263 7.44 11.76 -1.52
N ILE A 264 7.71 10.98 -0.45
CA ILE A 264 8.49 9.74 -0.55
C ILE A 264 7.81 8.75 -1.50
N ILE A 265 6.50 8.58 -1.40
CA ILE A 265 5.75 7.70 -2.31
C ILE A 265 5.77 8.22 -3.74
N THR A 266 5.69 9.53 -3.94
CA THR A 266 5.86 10.15 -5.26
C THR A 266 7.22 9.82 -5.87
N GLU A 267 8.30 9.92 -5.11
CA GLU A 267 9.63 9.56 -5.61
C GLU A 267 9.72 8.08 -5.98
N ILE A 268 9.21 7.17 -5.11
CA ILE A 268 9.18 5.73 -5.41
C ILE A 268 8.39 5.44 -6.70
N LEU A 269 7.21 6.06 -6.86
CA LEU A 269 6.37 5.87 -8.04
C LEU A 269 6.96 6.48 -9.32
N SER A 270 7.87 7.45 -9.19
CA SER A 270 8.55 8.10 -10.31
C SER A 270 9.71 7.29 -10.90
N GLN A 271 10.10 6.20 -10.24
CA GLN A 271 11.24 5.40 -10.69
C GLN A 271 10.97 4.71 -12.01
N LEU A 272 11.94 4.87 -12.92
CA LEU A 272 11.94 4.36 -14.29
C LEU A 272 12.52 2.94 -14.40
N ARG A 273 12.77 2.21 -13.32
CA ARG A 273 13.20 0.81 -13.41
C ARG A 273 12.19 -0.07 -12.71
N ARG A 274 11.37 -0.74 -13.51
CA ARG A 274 10.44 -1.78 -13.04
C ARG A 274 10.84 -3.11 -13.67
N PRO A 275 11.33 -4.08 -12.88
CA PRO A 275 11.75 -5.39 -13.37
C PRO A 275 10.68 -6.10 -14.20
N GLU A 276 9.41 -5.85 -13.90
CA GLU A 276 8.27 -6.50 -14.55
C GLU A 276 7.85 -5.89 -15.90
N LEU A 277 8.47 -4.78 -16.36
CA LEU A 277 8.05 -4.06 -17.58
C LEU A 277 9.15 -3.78 -18.61
N PRO A 278 9.97 -4.79 -19.01
CA PRO A 278 11.08 -4.61 -19.96
C PRO A 278 10.68 -3.92 -21.28
N THR A 279 9.50 -4.23 -21.82
CA THR A 279 9.04 -3.77 -23.14
C THR A 279 8.53 -2.33 -23.19
N VAL A 280 8.09 -1.74 -22.07
CA VAL A 280 7.67 -0.33 -22.03
C VAL A 280 8.89 0.60 -21.95
N TRP A 281 10.04 0.08 -21.51
CA TRP A 281 11.26 0.86 -21.29
C TRP A 281 11.99 1.30 -22.56
N ASP A 282 11.94 0.51 -23.64
CA ASP A 282 12.62 0.89 -24.89
C ASP A 282 12.06 2.21 -25.47
N ALA A 283 10.82 2.56 -25.13
CA ALA A 283 10.18 3.84 -25.47
C ALA A 283 10.41 4.96 -24.43
N ALA A 284 10.97 4.66 -23.24
CA ALA A 284 10.96 5.54 -22.07
C ALA A 284 12.17 6.49 -21.94
N THR A 285 13.22 6.31 -22.76
CA THR A 285 14.49 7.07 -22.62
C THR A 285 14.32 8.58 -22.79
N ASN A 286 13.24 9.03 -23.43
CA ASN A 286 12.90 10.45 -23.65
C ASN A 286 11.60 10.88 -22.94
N MET A 287 11.07 10.07 -22.03
CA MET A 287 9.79 10.33 -21.39
C MET A 287 9.90 11.37 -20.26
N PRO A 288 8.90 12.25 -20.08
CA PRO A 288 8.83 13.13 -18.92
C PRO A 288 8.84 12.32 -17.61
N LYS A 289 9.46 12.86 -16.56
CA LYS A 289 9.38 12.28 -15.21
C LYS A 289 7.92 12.31 -14.77
N VAL A 290 7.35 11.14 -14.50
CA VAL A 290 5.94 10.96 -14.08
C VAL A 290 5.93 9.98 -12.92
N ALA A 291 5.17 10.26 -11.87
CA ALA A 291 4.89 9.31 -10.80
C ALA A 291 3.66 8.51 -11.17
N TRP A 292 3.74 7.18 -11.25
CA TRP A 292 2.65 6.37 -11.79
C TRP A 292 2.48 5.01 -11.14
N LYS A 293 1.29 4.44 -11.27
CA LYS A 293 0.97 3.10 -10.78
C LYS A 293 -0.05 2.42 -11.67
N THR A 294 0.19 1.13 -11.90
CA THR A 294 -0.73 0.22 -12.57
C THR A 294 -1.67 -0.47 -11.60
N GLY A 295 -2.85 -0.85 -12.09
CA GLY A 295 -3.78 -1.74 -11.41
C GLY A 295 -4.30 -2.79 -12.37
N THR A 296 -4.34 -4.05 -11.94
CA THR A 296 -5.00 -5.12 -12.68
C THR A 296 -5.96 -5.82 -11.72
N SER A 297 -7.23 -5.94 -12.08
CA SER A 297 -8.23 -6.62 -11.25
C SER A 297 -8.14 -8.14 -11.33
N LEU A 298 -8.69 -8.82 -10.32
CA LEU A 298 -8.79 -10.27 -10.32
C LEU A 298 -9.61 -10.76 -11.52
N GLY A 299 -9.14 -11.82 -12.19
CA GLY A 299 -9.76 -12.33 -13.41
C GLY A 299 -9.52 -11.44 -14.64
N LYS A 300 -8.60 -10.47 -14.55
CA LYS A 300 -8.12 -9.62 -15.66
C LYS A 300 -9.28 -8.95 -16.41
N ARG A 301 -10.16 -8.29 -15.65
CA ARG A 301 -11.33 -7.56 -16.18
C ARG A 301 -11.07 -6.08 -16.39
N ASP A 302 -10.18 -5.52 -15.57
CA ASP A 302 -9.89 -4.11 -15.51
C ASP A 302 -8.38 -3.89 -15.51
N ALA A 303 -7.92 -3.07 -16.44
CA ALA A 303 -6.55 -2.58 -16.53
C ALA A 303 -6.56 -1.06 -16.27
N TRP A 304 -5.82 -0.66 -15.24
CA TRP A 304 -5.67 0.73 -14.82
C TRP A 304 -4.23 1.18 -14.97
N SER A 305 -4.06 2.44 -15.33
CA SER A 305 -2.81 3.16 -15.14
C SER A 305 -3.15 4.59 -14.73
N ILE A 306 -2.64 5.02 -13.58
CA ILE A 306 -2.82 6.37 -13.07
C ILE A 306 -1.44 6.96 -12.84
N GLY A 307 -1.23 8.18 -13.31
CA GLY A 307 0.01 8.90 -13.14
C GLY A 307 -0.21 10.38 -12.91
N TYR A 308 0.81 11.02 -12.37
CA TYR A 308 0.77 12.44 -12.06
C TYR A 308 2.14 13.11 -12.15
N THR A 309 2.07 14.39 -12.48
CA THR A 309 3.10 15.41 -12.40
C THR A 309 2.61 16.51 -11.45
N PRO A 310 3.41 17.53 -11.15
CA PRO A 310 2.92 18.67 -10.37
C PRO A 310 1.74 19.40 -11.00
N ALA A 311 1.63 19.40 -12.34
CA ALA A 311 0.58 20.10 -13.06
C ALA A 311 -0.69 19.25 -13.26
N PHE A 312 -0.54 17.97 -13.62
CA PHE A 312 -1.68 17.14 -14.02
C PHE A 312 -1.68 15.76 -13.37
N THR A 313 -2.86 15.23 -13.14
CA THR A 313 -3.09 13.81 -12.84
C THR A 313 -3.94 13.20 -13.95
N VAL A 314 -3.46 12.11 -14.53
CA VAL A 314 -4.12 11.40 -15.62
C VAL A 314 -4.46 9.99 -15.14
N GLY A 315 -5.70 9.58 -15.33
CA GLY A 315 -6.17 8.23 -15.11
C GLY A 315 -6.64 7.60 -16.41
N VAL A 316 -6.24 6.35 -16.64
CA VAL A 316 -6.68 5.52 -17.76
C VAL A 316 -7.25 4.21 -17.24
N TRP A 317 -8.40 3.82 -17.78
CA TRP A 317 -8.98 2.49 -17.63
C TRP A 317 -9.17 1.84 -18.99
N VAL A 318 -8.91 0.53 -19.08
CA VAL A 318 -9.13 -0.32 -20.25
C VAL A 318 -9.78 -1.64 -19.81
N GLY A 319 -10.79 -2.09 -20.54
CA GLY A 319 -11.50 -3.33 -20.24
C GLY A 319 -12.70 -3.56 -21.15
N ASN A 320 -13.69 -4.28 -20.62
CA ASN A 320 -14.95 -4.54 -21.31
C ASN A 320 -16.12 -4.16 -20.42
N PHE A 321 -17.09 -3.39 -20.93
CA PHE A 321 -18.21 -2.94 -20.11
C PHE A 321 -19.11 -4.09 -19.64
N ASP A 322 -19.16 -5.21 -20.38
CA ASP A 322 -19.85 -6.44 -19.97
C ASP A 322 -19.15 -7.22 -18.85
N GLY A 323 -17.95 -6.77 -18.44
CA GLY A 323 -17.17 -7.37 -17.37
C GLY A 323 -16.45 -8.68 -17.73
N LYS A 324 -16.40 -9.05 -19.03
CA LYS A 324 -15.61 -10.21 -19.47
C LYS A 324 -14.12 -9.93 -19.32
N GLY A 325 -13.44 -10.83 -18.63
CA GLY A 325 -11.99 -10.80 -18.48
C GLY A 325 -11.26 -11.25 -19.73
N ASN A 326 -10.00 -10.87 -19.85
CA ASN A 326 -9.12 -11.25 -20.96
C ASN A 326 -7.67 -11.37 -20.46
N PRO A 327 -6.93 -12.43 -20.81
CA PRO A 327 -5.53 -12.60 -20.41
C PRO A 327 -4.60 -11.43 -20.73
N SER A 328 -4.95 -10.66 -21.77
CA SER A 328 -4.23 -9.47 -22.26
C SER A 328 -4.59 -8.18 -21.52
N ILE A 329 -5.60 -8.17 -20.64
CA ILE A 329 -5.93 -7.01 -19.81
C ILE A 329 -4.95 -6.98 -18.64
N VAL A 330 -3.82 -6.35 -18.90
CA VAL A 330 -2.76 -6.10 -17.92
C VAL A 330 -2.50 -4.59 -17.91
N GLY A 331 -2.67 -3.94 -16.75
CA GLY A 331 -2.57 -2.48 -16.61
C GLY A 331 -1.34 -1.87 -17.30
N ALA A 332 -0.21 -2.54 -17.17
CA ALA A 332 1.04 -2.08 -17.73
C ALA A 332 1.19 -2.28 -19.25
N GLU A 333 0.46 -3.21 -19.85
CA GLU A 333 0.53 -3.49 -21.30
C GLU A 333 -0.49 -2.68 -22.08
N VAL A 334 -1.69 -2.45 -21.52
CA VAL A 334 -2.80 -1.83 -22.27
C VAL A 334 -3.20 -0.44 -21.80
N ALA A 335 -3.00 -0.10 -20.51
CA ALA A 335 -3.38 1.20 -19.97
C ALA A 335 -2.18 2.15 -19.83
N ALA A 336 -1.00 1.64 -19.44
CA ALA A 336 0.19 2.47 -19.27
C ALA A 336 0.68 3.14 -20.58
N PRO A 337 0.68 2.50 -21.76
CA PRO A 337 1.08 3.17 -23.00
C PRO A 337 0.19 4.39 -23.33
N ILE A 338 -1.12 4.28 -23.07
CA ILE A 338 -2.06 5.40 -23.23
C ILE A 338 -1.70 6.52 -22.25
N LEU A 339 -1.50 6.19 -20.97
CA LEU A 339 -1.11 7.15 -19.93
C LEU A 339 0.14 7.95 -20.33
N PHE A 340 1.17 7.24 -20.79
CA PHE A 340 2.44 7.83 -21.18
C PHE A 340 2.32 8.72 -22.42
N SER A 341 1.57 8.29 -23.43
CA SER A 341 1.24 9.09 -24.61
C SER A 341 0.51 10.40 -24.24
N MET A 342 -0.34 10.39 -23.20
CA MET A 342 -0.94 11.62 -22.67
C MET A 342 0.10 12.54 -22.04
N PHE A 343 0.98 12.01 -21.19
CA PHE A 343 2.02 12.82 -20.54
C PHE A 343 3.05 13.37 -21.51
N GLU A 344 3.38 12.64 -22.58
CA GLU A 344 4.22 13.15 -23.66
C GLU A 344 3.58 14.38 -24.32
N ALA A 345 2.28 14.34 -24.59
CA ALA A 345 1.54 15.46 -25.16
C ALA A 345 1.35 16.63 -24.16
N LEU A 346 1.19 16.33 -22.86
CA LEU A 346 1.06 17.32 -21.80
C LEU A 346 2.39 17.99 -21.43
N ALA A 347 3.53 17.31 -21.60
CA ALA A 347 4.85 17.84 -21.26
C ALA A 347 5.17 19.15 -22.00
N ALA A 348 4.66 19.31 -23.24
CA ALA A 348 4.79 20.54 -24.00
C ALA A 348 4.04 21.74 -23.36
N GLN A 349 3.12 21.48 -22.45
CA GLN A 349 2.32 22.49 -21.72
C GLN A 349 2.78 22.65 -20.26
N GLU A 350 3.75 21.87 -19.80
CA GLU A 350 4.24 21.91 -18.42
C GLU A 350 5.45 22.84 -18.26
N GLU A 351 5.24 23.95 -17.55
CA GLU A 351 6.35 24.74 -16.99
C GLU A 351 6.71 24.30 -15.55
N ALA A 352 5.96 23.34 -14.99
CA ALA A 352 6.04 22.97 -13.59
C ALA A 352 7.31 22.16 -13.30
N ARG A 353 8.14 22.66 -12.37
CA ARG A 353 9.25 21.89 -11.81
C ARG A 353 8.72 20.72 -11.02
N TRP A 354 9.48 19.62 -11.00
CA TRP A 354 9.20 18.45 -10.17
C TRP A 354 8.94 18.84 -8.69
N PHE A 355 8.24 17.97 -7.96
CA PHE A 355 7.83 18.22 -6.58
C PHE A 355 9.00 18.67 -5.69
N VAL A 356 8.74 19.68 -4.86
CA VAL A 356 9.72 20.20 -3.90
C VAL A 356 9.74 19.28 -2.68
N GLN A 357 10.92 18.85 -2.27
CA GLN A 357 11.11 18.05 -1.06
C GLN A 357 10.65 18.83 0.19
N PRO A 358 9.71 18.29 1.00
CA PRO A 358 9.33 18.92 2.26
C PRO A 358 10.50 18.96 3.25
N ASN A 359 10.56 20.01 4.07
CA ASN A 359 11.61 20.18 5.08
C ASN A 359 11.67 19.04 6.11
N SER A 360 10.57 18.30 6.30
CA SER A 360 10.50 17.15 7.20
C SER A 360 11.18 15.90 6.62
N VAL A 361 11.49 15.88 5.32
CA VAL A 361 12.13 14.73 4.66
C VAL A 361 13.63 14.94 4.64
N GLY A 362 14.36 14.04 5.30
CA GLY A 362 15.82 13.98 5.33
C GLY A 362 16.36 12.75 4.60
N MET A 363 17.69 12.66 4.52
CA MET A 363 18.42 11.50 4.02
C MET A 363 19.23 10.86 5.15
N ARG A 364 19.27 9.53 5.21
CA ARG A 364 20.09 8.77 6.16
C ARG A 364 20.66 7.50 5.55
N GLN A 365 21.71 6.97 6.17
CA GLN A 365 22.28 5.67 5.85
C GLN A 365 21.59 4.57 6.65
N VAL A 366 21.13 3.54 5.94
CA VAL A 366 20.54 2.33 6.53
C VAL A 366 21.29 1.09 6.08
N CYS A 367 21.17 0.03 6.87
CA CYS A 367 21.67 -1.29 6.50
C CYS A 367 20.99 -1.79 5.22
N ALA A 368 21.78 -2.19 4.23
CA ALA A 368 21.26 -2.72 2.97
C ALA A 368 20.39 -3.97 3.14
N THR A 369 20.66 -4.80 4.15
CA THR A 369 19.92 -6.05 4.43
C THR A 369 18.67 -5.83 5.27
N SER A 370 18.77 -5.05 6.36
CA SER A 370 17.69 -4.94 7.34
C SER A 370 16.78 -3.73 7.10
N GLY A 371 17.23 -2.73 6.34
CA GLY A 371 16.50 -1.48 6.14
C GLY A 371 16.45 -0.55 7.35
N MET A 372 17.17 -0.89 8.42
CA MET A 372 17.23 -0.09 9.66
C MET A 372 18.45 0.83 9.63
N PRO A 373 18.43 1.98 10.34
CA PRO A 373 19.61 2.81 10.57
C PRO A 373 20.88 1.99 10.81
N ALA A 374 21.90 2.23 9.99
CA ALA A 374 23.09 1.38 9.96
C ALA A 374 23.89 1.49 11.26
N THR A 375 24.59 0.41 11.59
CA THR A 375 25.61 0.38 12.64
C THR A 375 26.95 -0.02 12.03
N GLU A 376 28.03 0.07 12.80
CA GLU A 376 29.36 -0.41 12.40
C GLU A 376 29.41 -1.90 12.03
N ARG A 377 28.38 -2.68 12.43
CA ARG A 377 28.26 -4.12 12.16
C ARG A 377 27.64 -4.41 10.79
N CYS A 378 27.06 -3.42 10.14
CA CYS A 378 26.44 -3.59 8.83
C CYS A 378 27.53 -3.66 7.74
N ALA A 379 27.64 -4.79 7.05
CA ALA A 379 28.62 -4.97 5.98
C ALA A 379 28.39 -4.04 4.78
N SER A 380 27.15 -3.62 4.55
CA SER A 380 26.77 -2.72 3.46
C SER A 380 25.64 -1.79 3.89
N THR A 381 25.70 -0.55 3.41
CA THR A 381 24.73 0.51 3.68
C THR A 381 24.21 1.12 2.39
N VAL A 382 23.00 1.68 2.46
CA VAL A 382 22.35 2.40 1.36
C VAL A 382 21.71 3.68 1.89
N ASP A 383 21.59 4.68 1.02
CA ASP A 383 20.83 5.89 1.31
C ASP A 383 19.32 5.61 1.31
N GLU A 384 18.62 6.27 2.22
CA GLU A 384 17.18 6.24 2.37
C GLU A 384 16.63 7.64 2.66
N MET A 385 15.51 8.00 2.03
CA MET A 385 14.67 9.12 2.47
C MET A 385 13.86 8.72 3.71
N PHE A 386 13.87 9.57 4.73
CA PHE A 386 13.09 9.36 5.94
C PHE A 386 12.40 10.65 6.36
N ILE A 387 11.36 10.53 7.18
CA ILE A 387 10.64 11.68 7.74
C ILE A 387 11.12 11.87 9.19
N GLU A 388 11.67 13.05 9.48
CA GLU A 388 12.14 13.40 10.80
C GLU A 388 11.02 13.25 11.84
N SER A 389 11.34 12.64 12.99
CA SER A 389 10.41 12.36 14.09
C SER A 389 9.24 11.40 13.78
N ILE A 390 9.06 10.94 12.54
CA ILE A 390 8.02 9.96 12.17
C ILE A 390 8.63 8.60 11.82
N SER A 391 9.66 8.56 10.97
CA SER A 391 10.22 7.29 10.50
C SER A 391 10.89 6.48 11.62
N PRO A 392 10.83 5.13 11.59
CA PRO A 392 11.50 4.28 12.56
C PRO A 392 13.00 4.60 12.65
N ASN A 393 13.53 4.82 13.85
CA ASN A 393 14.92 5.23 14.06
C ASN A 393 15.74 4.29 14.96
N LEU A 394 15.26 3.05 15.17
CA LEU A 394 16.01 2.04 15.91
C LEU A 394 17.20 1.55 15.07
N PRO A 395 18.42 1.44 15.63
CA PRO A 395 19.57 0.94 14.90
C PRO A 395 19.39 -0.51 14.47
N CYS A 396 20.14 -0.93 13.46
CA CYS A 396 20.12 -2.30 12.97
C CYS A 396 20.36 -3.31 14.10
N THR A 397 19.34 -4.14 14.35
CA THR A 397 19.39 -5.26 15.30
C THR A 397 19.61 -6.60 14.61
N MET A 398 19.67 -6.63 13.28
CA MET A 398 19.85 -7.84 12.49
C MET A 398 21.31 -8.32 12.49
N HIS A 399 22.28 -7.42 12.65
CA HIS A 399 23.70 -7.76 12.65
C HIS A 399 24.23 -7.73 14.09
N GLU A 400 24.52 -8.90 14.63
CA GLU A 400 25.03 -9.08 15.99
C GLU A 400 26.50 -9.45 15.95
N LEU A 401 27.31 -8.76 16.75
CA LEU A 401 28.70 -9.15 16.97
C LEU A 401 28.73 -10.25 18.02
N ILE A 402 29.18 -11.44 17.64
CA ILE A 402 29.42 -12.54 18.56
C ILE A 402 30.92 -12.79 18.70
N LEU A 403 31.30 -13.35 19.83
CA LEU A 403 32.64 -13.87 20.04
C LEU A 403 32.67 -15.34 19.65
N VAL A 404 33.71 -15.74 18.94
CA VAL A 404 33.95 -17.13 18.56
C VAL A 404 35.38 -17.54 18.93
N ASP A 405 35.60 -18.82 19.14
CA ASP A 405 36.94 -19.37 19.22
C ASP A 405 37.59 -19.38 17.83
N GLY A 406 38.79 -18.81 17.72
CA GLY A 406 39.51 -18.65 16.47
C GLY A 406 40.11 -19.94 15.90
N ALA A 407 40.09 -21.04 16.65
CA ALA A 407 40.49 -22.37 16.19
C ALA A 407 39.27 -23.26 15.85
N THR A 408 38.23 -23.29 16.70
CA THR A 408 37.06 -24.18 16.50
C THR A 408 35.89 -23.50 15.77
N GLY A 409 35.79 -22.17 15.83
CA GLY A 409 34.66 -21.41 15.29
C GLY A 409 33.41 -21.44 16.17
N GLU A 410 33.46 -22.10 17.33
CA GLU A 410 32.35 -22.16 18.30
C GLU A 410 32.10 -20.80 18.95
N ARG A 411 30.84 -20.50 19.23
CA ARG A 411 30.44 -19.26 19.92
C ARG A 411 30.88 -19.30 21.38
N LEU A 412 31.47 -18.19 21.85
CA LEU A 412 31.95 -17.98 23.21
C LEU A 412 31.07 -16.98 23.95
N CYS A 413 30.53 -17.37 25.11
CA CYS A 413 29.96 -16.41 26.07
C CYS A 413 31.05 -15.82 26.98
N ASN A 414 30.67 -14.89 27.86
CA ASN A 414 31.60 -14.23 28.79
C ASN A 414 32.39 -15.19 29.69
N HIS A 415 31.84 -16.37 29.99
CA HIS A 415 32.46 -17.37 30.86
C HIS A 415 33.35 -18.36 30.12
N CYS A 416 33.24 -18.37 28.79
CA CYS A 416 33.93 -19.33 27.92
C CYS A 416 35.11 -18.68 27.18
N ARG A 417 35.56 -17.51 27.65
CA ARG A 417 36.65 -16.73 27.03
C ARG A 417 38.04 -17.21 27.44
N ASP A 418 38.21 -17.70 28.66
CA ASP A 418 39.51 -18.08 29.20
C ASP A 418 40.04 -19.34 28.51
N GLY A 419 41.29 -19.29 28.05
CA GLY A 419 41.92 -20.40 27.32
C GLY A 419 41.56 -20.50 25.84
N HIS A 420 40.65 -19.66 25.34
CA HIS A 420 40.23 -19.62 23.94
C HIS A 420 40.87 -18.46 23.17
N LYS A 421 41.16 -18.66 21.88
CA LYS A 421 41.66 -17.57 21.02
C LYS A 421 40.47 -16.75 20.53
N ILE A 422 40.14 -15.66 21.21
CA ILE A 422 38.94 -14.87 20.88
C ILE A 422 39.07 -14.24 19.49
N ALA A 423 38.07 -14.48 18.65
CA ALA A 423 37.84 -13.76 17.40
C ALA A 423 36.42 -13.18 17.39
N GLU A 424 36.28 -12.02 16.76
CA GLU A 424 34.98 -11.38 16.58
C GLU A 424 34.38 -11.77 15.23
N ARG A 425 33.08 -12.10 15.23
CA ARG A 425 32.33 -12.42 14.02
C ARG A 425 30.97 -11.75 14.06
N VAL A 426 30.59 -11.09 12.98
CA VAL A 426 29.23 -10.56 12.82
C VAL A 426 28.35 -11.66 12.23
N ILE A 427 27.22 -11.94 12.88
CA ILE A 427 26.19 -12.89 12.40
C ILE A 427 24.93 -12.11 12.04
N THR A 428 24.24 -12.60 11.00
CA THR A 428 22.96 -12.03 10.54
C THR A 428 21.78 -12.82 11.10
N HIS A 429 20.97 -12.18 11.96
CA HIS A 429 19.77 -12.74 12.57
C HIS A 429 18.54 -12.50 11.70
N TRP A 430 18.29 -13.41 10.77
CA TRP A 430 17.08 -13.39 9.96
C TRP A 430 15.82 -13.67 10.80
N PRO A 431 14.70 -12.94 10.56
CA PRO A 431 13.41 -13.32 11.12
C PRO A 431 13.04 -14.76 10.75
N THR A 432 12.47 -15.51 11.70
CA THR A 432 12.23 -16.96 11.55
C THR A 432 11.42 -17.33 10.30
N GLN A 433 10.45 -16.50 9.93
CA GLN A 433 9.63 -16.71 8.74
C GLN A 433 10.45 -16.61 7.46
N ILE A 434 11.40 -15.66 7.42
CA ILE A 434 12.30 -15.45 6.29
C ILE A 434 13.35 -16.55 6.23
N SER A 435 14.00 -16.89 7.35
CA SER A 435 15.00 -17.97 7.36
C SER A 435 14.40 -19.31 6.96
N THR A 436 13.21 -19.64 7.47
CA THR A 436 12.49 -20.87 7.09
C THR A 436 12.15 -20.88 5.59
N TRP A 437 11.69 -19.75 5.05
CA TRP A 437 11.40 -19.63 3.63
C TRP A 437 12.67 -19.76 2.78
N MET A 438 13.76 -19.11 3.19
CA MET A 438 15.07 -19.19 2.53
C MET A 438 15.58 -20.63 2.46
N GLU A 439 15.66 -21.34 3.59
CA GLU A 439 16.11 -22.73 3.63
C GLU A 439 15.25 -23.65 2.74
N ARG A 440 13.92 -23.47 2.76
CA ARG A 440 12.99 -24.25 1.92
C ARG A 440 13.15 -24.01 0.42
N ASN A 441 13.66 -22.83 0.03
CA ASN A 441 13.92 -22.48 -1.36
C ASN A 441 15.40 -22.67 -1.75
N GLY A 442 16.17 -23.42 -0.92
CA GLY A 442 17.56 -23.78 -1.22
C GLY A 442 18.58 -22.68 -0.97
N PHE A 443 18.18 -21.57 -0.34
CA PHE A 443 19.12 -20.54 0.10
C PHE A 443 19.84 -20.99 1.37
N GLN A 444 21.16 -20.80 1.39
CA GLN A 444 21.98 -21.04 2.57
C GLN A 444 21.74 -19.89 3.56
N VAL A 445 21.18 -20.22 4.73
CA VAL A 445 21.07 -19.28 5.85
C VAL A 445 22.21 -19.59 6.81
N GLU A 446 23.03 -18.59 7.11
CA GLU A 446 24.07 -18.70 8.12
C GLU A 446 23.44 -19.08 9.46
N ARG A 447 23.81 -20.25 9.99
CA ARG A 447 23.38 -20.66 11.32
C ARG A 447 24.26 -19.98 12.34
N ILE A 448 23.63 -19.58 13.44
CA ILE A 448 24.37 -19.11 14.62
C ILE A 448 25.31 -20.26 15.04
N PRO A 449 26.64 -20.02 15.14
CA PRO A 449 27.58 -21.06 15.54
C PRO A 449 27.17 -21.70 16.85
N GLU A 450 27.40 -23.02 16.94
CA GLU A 450 27.13 -23.75 18.18
C GLU A 450 27.92 -23.13 19.33
N HIS A 451 27.28 -23.05 20.49
CA HIS A 451 27.98 -22.59 21.68
C HIS A 451 29.05 -23.61 22.05
N ASN A 452 30.22 -23.15 22.53
CA ASN A 452 31.25 -24.01 23.09
C ASN A 452 30.62 -25.09 23.99
N MET A 453 30.79 -26.35 23.60
CA MET A 453 30.17 -27.51 24.25
C MET A 453 30.70 -27.75 25.67
N HIS A 454 31.86 -27.19 26.01
CA HIS A 454 32.48 -27.31 27.33
C HIS A 454 32.12 -26.16 28.26
N CYS A 455 31.12 -25.34 27.91
CA CYS A 455 30.74 -24.21 28.73
C CYS A 455 30.04 -24.65 30.00
N ALA A 456 30.63 -24.33 31.15
CA ALA A 456 30.15 -24.70 32.49
C ALA A 456 28.76 -24.14 32.85
N LEU A 457 28.20 -23.23 32.04
CA LEU A 457 26.86 -22.65 32.21
C LEU A 457 25.77 -23.34 31.39
N ILE A 458 26.11 -24.11 30.35
CA ILE A 458 25.12 -24.92 29.64
C ILE A 458 25.09 -26.26 30.36
N GLY A 459 24.43 -26.29 31.52
CA GLY A 459 24.19 -27.51 32.26
C GLY A 459 23.51 -28.55 31.36
N THR A 460 24.05 -29.77 31.35
CA THR A 460 23.49 -30.94 30.66
C THR A 460 22.23 -31.46 31.36
N GLY A 461 21.20 -30.63 31.44
CA GLY A 461 19.95 -30.94 32.12
C GLY A 461 18.75 -30.28 31.45
N ASP A 462 17.58 -30.87 31.65
CA ASP A 462 16.33 -30.41 31.06
C ASP A 462 15.88 -29.07 31.66
N ALA A 463 15.16 -28.27 30.87
CA ALA A 463 14.53 -27.06 31.37
C ALA A 463 13.54 -27.41 32.52
N PRO A 464 13.34 -26.50 33.49
CA PRO A 464 12.35 -26.70 34.55
C PRO A 464 10.98 -26.96 33.92
N MET A 465 10.29 -28.01 34.34
CA MET A 465 8.95 -28.36 33.88
C MET A 465 7.92 -27.90 34.89
N ILE A 466 7.05 -26.95 34.50
CA ILE A 466 5.96 -26.50 35.38
C ILE A 466 4.96 -27.65 35.58
N VAL A 467 4.86 -28.12 36.82
CA VAL A 467 3.93 -29.16 37.25
C VAL A 467 2.59 -28.54 37.67
N SER A 468 2.63 -27.36 38.29
CA SER A 468 1.45 -26.61 38.67
C SER A 468 1.64 -25.12 38.45
N PRO A 469 0.69 -24.42 37.80
CA PRO A 469 -0.49 -24.97 37.10
C PRO A 469 -0.11 -25.69 35.79
N ALA A 470 -0.93 -26.66 35.37
CA ALA A 470 -0.78 -27.26 34.04
C ALA A 470 -1.13 -26.26 32.94
N ASP A 471 -0.59 -26.44 31.72
CA ASP A 471 -0.89 -25.54 30.60
C ASP A 471 -2.39 -25.53 30.26
N ASN A 472 -2.92 -24.34 29.99
CA ASN A 472 -4.34 -24.04 29.78
C ASN A 472 -5.26 -24.33 30.97
N SER A 473 -4.74 -24.39 32.20
CA SER A 473 -5.56 -24.57 33.41
C SER A 473 -6.59 -23.45 33.59
N GLN A 474 -7.79 -23.81 34.03
CA GLN A 474 -8.84 -22.86 34.40
C GLN A 474 -9.08 -22.87 35.91
N PHE A 475 -8.93 -21.72 36.54
CA PHE A 475 -9.24 -21.50 37.94
C PHE A 475 -10.53 -20.68 38.06
N LYS A 476 -11.30 -20.90 39.13
CA LYS A 476 -12.47 -20.10 39.45
C LYS A 476 -12.36 -19.58 40.87
N ILE A 477 -12.55 -18.28 41.06
CA ILE A 477 -12.62 -17.67 42.39
C ILE A 477 -13.92 -18.10 43.05
N ARG A 478 -13.87 -18.59 44.29
CA ARG A 478 -15.05 -19.07 45.02
C ARG A 478 -15.72 -17.94 45.77
N ASP A 479 -17.01 -17.74 45.49
CA ASP A 479 -17.87 -16.83 46.24
C ASP A 479 -17.98 -17.26 47.71
N GLY A 480 -17.87 -16.29 48.62
CA GLY A 480 -17.99 -16.51 50.07
C GLY A 480 -16.70 -16.93 50.80
N VAL A 481 -15.59 -17.14 50.09
CA VAL A 481 -14.26 -17.39 50.68
C VAL A 481 -13.39 -16.14 50.51
N LYS A 482 -12.80 -15.61 51.59
CA LYS A 482 -11.89 -14.45 51.47
C LYS A 482 -10.75 -14.77 50.51
N LEU A 483 -10.43 -13.82 49.62
CA LEU A 483 -9.44 -13.98 48.56
C LEU A 483 -8.05 -14.36 49.11
N ASP A 484 -7.71 -13.89 50.32
CA ASP A 484 -6.44 -14.22 50.99
C ASP A 484 -6.26 -15.70 51.30
N TYR A 485 -7.36 -16.47 51.39
CA TYR A 485 -7.33 -17.93 51.60
C TYR A 485 -7.38 -18.72 50.29
N GLN A 486 -7.55 -18.06 49.14
CA GLN A 486 -7.56 -18.70 47.83
C GLN A 486 -6.18 -18.52 47.18
N LYS A 487 -5.48 -19.63 46.93
CA LYS A 487 -4.10 -19.61 46.41
C LYS A 487 -3.92 -20.62 45.28
N ILE A 488 -3.15 -20.25 44.28
CA ILE A 488 -2.65 -21.14 43.23
C ILE A 488 -1.21 -21.49 43.59
N LEU A 489 -0.93 -22.79 43.72
CA LEU A 489 0.42 -23.31 43.91
C LEU A 489 1.19 -23.17 42.59
N LEU A 490 2.42 -22.66 42.68
CA LEU A 490 3.41 -22.74 41.61
C LEU A 490 4.40 -23.82 41.98
N ASP A 491 4.53 -24.81 41.11
CA ASP A 491 5.39 -25.96 41.32
C ASP A 491 6.05 -26.36 40.01
N ALA A 492 7.34 -26.71 40.08
CA ALA A 492 8.12 -27.09 38.92
C ALA A 492 9.08 -28.23 39.28
N SER A 493 9.12 -29.24 38.40
CA SER A 493 10.17 -30.25 38.42
C SER A 493 11.40 -29.68 37.75
N VAL A 494 12.51 -29.63 38.47
CA VAL A 494 13.78 -29.10 37.96
C VAL A 494 14.79 -30.22 37.76
N SER A 495 15.79 -29.96 36.92
CA SER A 495 16.95 -30.85 36.80
C SER A 495 17.79 -30.80 38.08
N ASN A 496 18.51 -31.88 38.38
CA ASN A 496 19.27 -32.04 39.63
C ASN A 496 20.48 -31.09 39.77
N ASP A 497 20.83 -30.39 38.69
CA ASP A 497 21.84 -29.34 38.62
C ASP A 497 21.29 -27.94 38.92
N THR A 498 19.98 -27.79 39.15
CA THR A 498 19.33 -26.50 39.39
C THR A 498 19.47 -26.07 40.85
N HIS A 499 20.08 -24.90 41.10
CA HIS A 499 20.23 -24.34 42.44
C HIS A 499 19.23 -23.24 42.78
N THR A 500 18.66 -22.56 41.77
CA THR A 500 17.72 -21.46 42.00
C THR A 500 16.69 -21.39 40.87
N ILE A 501 15.42 -21.14 41.23
CA ILE A 501 14.35 -20.88 40.27
C ILE A 501 13.84 -19.44 40.35
N TYR A 502 13.33 -18.97 39.21
CA TYR A 502 12.72 -17.67 39.02
C TYR A 502 11.32 -17.84 38.44
N TRP A 503 10.30 -17.34 39.14
CA TRP A 503 8.93 -17.33 38.64
C TRP A 503 8.57 -15.95 38.11
N PHE A 504 8.04 -15.91 36.90
CA PHE A 504 7.49 -14.70 36.29
C PHE A 504 6.01 -14.87 35.98
N LEU A 505 5.18 -13.95 36.46
CA LEU A 505 3.77 -13.85 36.09
C LEU A 505 3.58 -12.64 35.19
N ASN A 506 3.08 -12.84 33.98
CA ASN A 506 2.91 -11.80 32.96
C ASN A 506 4.19 -10.97 32.75
N ARG A 507 5.34 -11.66 32.66
CA ARG A 507 6.70 -11.10 32.51
C ARG A 507 7.22 -10.28 33.71
N LYS A 508 6.51 -10.27 34.84
CA LYS A 508 6.99 -9.65 36.08
C LYS A 508 7.53 -10.74 37.01
N LEU A 509 8.75 -10.56 37.52
CA LEU A 509 9.34 -11.45 38.52
C LEU A 509 8.49 -11.41 39.79
N ILE A 510 8.05 -12.57 40.27
CA ILE A 510 7.22 -12.72 41.46
C ILE A 510 7.89 -13.55 42.56
N PHE A 511 8.90 -14.37 42.22
CA PHE A 511 9.65 -15.16 43.19
C PHE A 511 11.05 -15.50 42.68
N THR A 512 12.01 -15.60 43.59
CA THR A 512 13.34 -16.19 43.40
C THR A 512 13.69 -16.97 44.66
N GLY A 513 14.20 -18.20 44.51
CA GLY A 513 14.50 -19.05 45.66
C GLY A 513 14.82 -20.49 45.29
N ASP A 514 14.86 -21.36 46.30
CA ASP A 514 15.21 -22.77 46.13
C ASP A 514 14.07 -23.54 45.39
N PRO A 515 14.39 -24.49 44.50
CA PRO A 515 13.38 -25.26 43.76
C PRO A 515 12.40 -26.06 44.63
N SER A 516 12.77 -26.39 45.86
CA SER A 516 11.92 -27.14 46.81
C SER A 516 10.90 -26.26 47.54
N GLU A 517 10.98 -24.93 47.41
CA GLU A 517 10.06 -24.00 48.06
C GLU A 517 8.69 -23.98 47.37
N ARG A 518 7.63 -24.10 48.18
CA ARG A 518 6.26 -23.97 47.68
C ARG A 518 5.87 -22.51 47.55
N VAL A 519 5.69 -22.08 46.31
CA VAL A 519 5.31 -20.70 45.99
C VAL A 519 3.80 -20.61 45.73
N PHE A 520 3.15 -19.58 46.24
CA PHE A 520 1.71 -19.40 46.08
C PHE A 520 1.38 -18.00 45.57
N ILE A 521 0.49 -17.91 44.57
CA ILE A 521 -0.05 -16.64 44.09
C ILE A 521 -1.53 -16.52 44.46
N THR A 522 -1.98 -15.29 44.68
CA THR A 522 -3.40 -14.98 44.81
C THR A 522 -4.03 -14.93 43.40
N PRO A 523 -5.15 -15.63 43.14
CA PRO A 523 -5.80 -15.63 41.84
C PRO A 523 -6.35 -14.24 41.50
N THR A 524 -6.01 -13.71 40.32
CA THR A 524 -6.57 -12.48 39.76
C THR A 524 -7.38 -12.81 38.51
N PRO A 525 -8.56 -12.23 38.26
CA PRO A 525 -9.34 -12.54 37.06
C PRO A 525 -8.59 -12.21 35.77
N GLY A 526 -8.72 -13.08 34.76
CA GLY A 526 -8.15 -12.87 33.42
C GLY A 526 -7.24 -14.01 32.94
N ALA A 527 -6.67 -13.82 31.75
CA ALA A 527 -5.66 -14.71 31.19
C ALA A 527 -4.27 -14.33 31.70
N HIS A 528 -3.48 -15.32 32.07
CA HIS A 528 -2.13 -15.14 32.62
C HIS A 528 -1.13 -16.07 31.95
N THR A 529 0.09 -15.56 31.81
CA THR A 529 1.25 -16.32 31.37
C THR A 529 2.20 -16.50 32.55
N LEU A 530 2.58 -17.73 32.82
CA LEU A 530 3.52 -18.08 33.88
C LEU A 530 4.78 -18.68 33.25
N ILE A 531 5.94 -18.17 33.64
CA ILE A 531 7.26 -18.65 33.19
C ILE A 531 8.04 -19.09 34.42
N CYS A 532 8.64 -20.27 34.36
CA CYS A 532 9.63 -20.75 35.32
C CYS A 532 10.98 -20.81 34.61
N MET A 533 12.00 -20.17 35.18
CA MET A 533 13.36 -20.17 34.67
C MET A 533 14.32 -20.63 35.77
N ASP A 534 15.39 -21.33 35.42
CA ASP A 534 16.45 -21.68 36.36
C ASP A 534 17.68 -20.76 36.29
N ASP A 535 18.66 -21.00 37.15
CA ASP A 535 19.93 -20.30 37.25
C ASP A 535 20.87 -20.50 36.04
N ALA A 536 20.60 -21.50 35.20
CA ALA A 536 21.26 -21.69 33.91
C ALA A 536 20.54 -20.98 32.74
N GLY A 537 19.41 -20.32 33.00
CA GLY A 537 18.63 -19.60 31.99
C GLY A 537 17.72 -20.50 31.13
N ARG A 538 17.53 -21.77 31.51
CA ARG A 538 16.56 -22.66 30.88
C ARG A 538 15.17 -22.32 31.41
N SER A 539 14.15 -22.34 30.55
CA SER A 539 12.80 -21.93 30.97
C SER A 539 11.68 -22.73 30.31
N SER A 540 10.57 -22.86 31.01
CA SER A 540 9.29 -23.29 30.45
C SER A 540 8.19 -22.27 30.73
N GLN A 541 7.13 -22.34 29.94
CA GLN A 541 5.99 -21.44 30.01
C GLN A 541 4.68 -22.21 29.96
N VAL A 542 3.72 -21.78 30.78
CA VAL A 542 2.33 -22.23 30.71
C VAL A 542 1.39 -21.03 30.71
N THR A 543 0.17 -21.27 30.23
CA THR A 543 -0.94 -20.31 30.28
C THR A 543 -2.01 -20.79 31.25
N MET A 544 -2.66 -19.84 31.94
CA MET A 544 -3.81 -20.14 32.80
C MET A 544 -4.88 -19.06 32.66
N THR A 545 -6.14 -19.42 32.90
CA THR A 545 -7.26 -18.46 32.94
C THR A 545 -7.94 -18.52 34.30
N VAL A 546 -8.11 -17.38 34.95
CA VAL A 546 -8.87 -17.26 36.19
C VAL A 546 -10.21 -16.59 35.86
N LYS A 547 -11.30 -17.28 36.20
CA LYS A 547 -12.67 -16.78 36.07
C LYS A 547 -13.18 -16.30 37.43
N ASP A 548 -14.06 -15.31 37.38
CA ASP A 548 -14.90 -14.91 38.51
C ASP A 548 -15.86 -16.05 38.91
#